data_AF-A0A183AHF0-F1
#
_entry.id   AF-A0A183AHF0-F1
#
_cell.length_a   1.000
_cell.length_b   1.000
_cell.length_c   1.000
_cell.angle_alpha   90.00
_cell.angle_beta   90.00
_cell.angle_gamma   90.00
#
_symmetry.space_group_name_H-M   'P 1'
#
loop_
_entity.id
_entity.type
_entity.pdbx_description
1 polymer ?
#
loop_
_entity_poly.entity_id
_entity_poly.type
_entity_poly.pdbx_seq_one_letter_code
_entity_poly.pdbx_strand_id
1 'polypeptide(L)'
;MRQVQTIVVRESDETGEMRHARDALLLWCQLKTADYPQVEVVDFTSSWRDGLAFCALLHRHWPSLIDYDHMLDRDVEPWHRIEIAFRQASDHLGIPRLIEPTDLFETCWSDERCILTVVVTWYQCLTNSLSVQLRSSRLNHVLTQCVTISQMAQRYLDKLRRWLQWVNTTRRRLAGNCDALTTSSMKFPDPESWIRDQLKILSEWSQTEKSDRMLERSELEFLLHTIHIRQLAVGHNRYYPPEGFRSSDVDGKWKELISVERSMHLTILDELTKQANLKHLGRRFDRKLSIFAAWLAENEQLLCVTERSDAVSFQLDMSFMQDVFVQVASRPSLKDFHAPNLTSKLYRITTARRKHAAWLADAEAYVEIRSQRLRGVLAELQRCAEHTAETVDRGTRWTNLANRWSKLQSRFELRTRCLKAVEDWLYCLVDVHDLIDSLCFRLAELNTCDTEQTVQIEVTLKRIKDELDHLDRWANLVEVTCLTNNGAQNLTEISSTEATECLVMSDLHTIASECVKYVRAIHTEMSRNLINLGCWNDQKHQAYGVLNEINEEMEWVQVSPTFSFCGSRIVPAG
;
A
#
# COMPACT_ATOMS: atom_id res chain seq x y z
N MET A 1 -44.54 -36.87 73.23
CA MET A 1 -45.20 -36.75 74.54
C MET A 1 -44.47 -37.64 75.53
N ARG A 2 -43.83 -37.07 76.56
CA ARG A 2 -43.41 -37.82 77.74
C ARG A 2 -44.08 -37.13 78.94
N GLN A 3 -44.95 -37.88 79.62
CA GLN A 3 -45.67 -37.45 80.81
C GLN A 3 -44.69 -36.99 81.88
N VAL A 4 -44.92 -35.79 82.42
CA VAL A 4 -44.27 -35.33 83.64
C VAL A 4 -45.05 -35.92 84.81
N GLN A 5 -44.43 -36.79 85.59
CA GLN A 5 -44.95 -37.17 86.90
C GLN A 5 -44.72 -36.00 87.86
N THR A 6 -45.80 -35.50 88.46
CA THR A 6 -45.81 -34.45 89.46
C THR A 6 -45.24 -34.99 90.78
N ILE A 7 -44.08 -34.49 91.20
CA ILE A 7 -43.51 -34.76 92.52
C ILE A 7 -44.17 -33.80 93.52
N VAL A 8 -44.82 -34.37 94.54
CA VAL A 8 -45.39 -33.63 95.66
C VAL A 8 -44.27 -33.29 96.64
N VAL A 9 -43.89 -32.02 96.73
CA VAL A 9 -42.92 -31.53 97.73
C VAL A 9 -43.66 -31.29 99.04
N ARG A 10 -43.25 -31.98 100.11
CA ARG A 10 -43.71 -31.75 101.48
C ARG A 10 -42.98 -30.53 102.07
N GLU A 11 -43.73 -29.64 102.70
CA GLU A 11 -43.27 -28.33 103.19
C GLU A 11 -42.37 -28.44 104.43
N SER A 12 -41.22 -27.75 104.42
CA SER A 12 -40.48 -27.33 105.64
C SER A 12 -39.64 -26.08 105.36
N ASP A 13 -39.74 -25.08 106.23
CA ASP A 13 -39.42 -23.64 106.08
C ASP A 13 -38.02 -23.28 105.52
N GLU A 14 -37.92 -23.04 104.22
CA GLU A 14 -36.72 -22.48 103.55
C GLU A 14 -37.14 -21.46 102.47
N THR A 15 -36.43 -20.34 102.34
CA THR A 15 -36.74 -19.24 101.40
C THR A 15 -36.77 -19.72 99.94
N GLY A 16 -37.79 -19.32 99.17
CA GLY A 16 -38.11 -19.88 97.85
C GLY A 16 -36.99 -19.84 96.80
N GLU A 17 -36.10 -18.85 96.81
CA GLU A 17 -34.96 -18.78 95.88
C GLU A 17 -33.90 -19.87 96.14
N MET A 18 -33.66 -20.22 97.41
CA MET A 18 -32.73 -21.30 97.77
C MET A 18 -33.29 -22.67 97.36
N ARG A 19 -34.61 -22.88 97.53
CA ARG A 19 -35.28 -24.12 97.08
C ARG A 19 -35.15 -24.30 95.57
N HIS A 20 -35.35 -23.25 94.78
CA HIS A 20 -35.19 -23.33 93.33
C HIS A 20 -33.75 -23.65 92.87
N ALA A 21 -32.74 -23.05 93.51
CA ALA A 21 -31.34 -23.34 93.19
C ALA A 21 -30.94 -24.76 93.59
N ARG A 22 -31.40 -25.22 94.76
CA ARG A 22 -31.23 -26.59 95.26
C ARG A 22 -31.86 -27.62 94.32
N ASP A 23 -33.12 -27.41 93.94
CA ASP A 23 -33.85 -28.33 93.06
C ASP A 23 -33.21 -28.39 91.66
N ALA A 24 -32.68 -27.27 91.15
CA ALA A 24 -31.93 -27.23 89.90
C ALA A 24 -30.60 -28.00 89.97
N LEU A 25 -29.88 -27.90 91.09
CA LEU A 25 -28.65 -28.68 91.31
C LEU A 25 -28.96 -30.17 91.44
N LEU A 26 -30.05 -30.53 92.11
CA LEU A 26 -30.51 -31.91 92.23
C LEU A 26 -30.83 -32.49 90.85
N LEU A 27 -31.57 -31.73 90.03
CA LEU A 27 -31.86 -32.10 88.65
C LEU A 27 -30.58 -32.25 87.82
N TRP A 28 -29.58 -31.38 87.99
CA TRP A 28 -28.29 -31.54 87.31
C TRP A 28 -27.60 -32.85 87.70
N CYS A 29 -27.57 -33.19 89.00
CA CYS A 29 -27.00 -34.45 89.47
C CYS A 29 -27.72 -35.64 88.82
N GLN A 30 -29.05 -35.66 88.90
CA GLN A 30 -29.90 -36.69 88.29
C GLN A 30 -29.63 -36.85 86.79
N LEU A 31 -29.59 -35.75 86.03
CA LEU A 31 -29.32 -35.79 84.59
C LEU A 31 -27.91 -36.30 84.26
N LYS A 32 -26.93 -36.04 85.13
CA LYS A 32 -25.54 -36.49 84.93
C LYS A 32 -25.34 -37.94 85.33
N THR A 33 -26.12 -38.45 86.28
CA THR A 33 -26.01 -39.82 86.79
C THR A 33 -27.08 -40.78 86.27
N ALA A 34 -28.05 -40.32 85.47
CA ALA A 34 -29.19 -41.14 85.00
C ALA A 34 -28.82 -42.46 84.31
N ASP A 35 -27.67 -42.52 83.64
CA ASP A 35 -27.22 -43.69 82.88
C ASP A 35 -26.31 -44.63 83.71
N TYR A 36 -26.08 -44.33 85.00
CA TYR A 36 -25.15 -45.10 85.84
C TYR A 36 -25.89 -46.15 86.68
N PRO A 37 -25.44 -47.42 86.64
CA PRO A 37 -26.05 -48.46 87.45
C PRO A 37 -25.84 -48.20 88.94
N GLN A 38 -26.84 -48.57 89.74
CA GLN A 38 -26.85 -48.45 91.20
C GLN A 38 -26.75 -47.01 91.75
N VAL A 39 -27.00 -45.99 90.92
CA VAL A 39 -27.03 -44.59 91.37
C VAL A 39 -28.42 -44.00 91.15
N GLU A 40 -29.08 -43.63 92.24
CA GLU A 40 -30.34 -42.89 92.22
C GLU A 40 -30.22 -41.70 93.17
N VAL A 41 -30.09 -40.49 92.62
CA VAL A 41 -29.93 -39.27 93.42
C VAL A 41 -31.30 -38.61 93.64
N VAL A 42 -31.85 -38.77 94.83
CA VAL A 42 -33.17 -38.19 95.21
C VAL A 42 -33.07 -37.10 96.27
N ASP A 43 -31.94 -37.02 96.97
CA ASP A 43 -31.68 -36.07 98.03
C ASP A 43 -30.19 -35.63 98.06
N PHE A 44 -29.85 -34.72 98.96
CA PHE A 44 -28.47 -34.35 99.29
C PHE A 44 -28.03 -34.92 100.64
N THR A 45 -28.50 -36.12 101.00
CA THR A 45 -28.08 -36.81 102.22
C THR A 45 -27.79 -38.27 101.93
N SER A 46 -28.80 -39.12 101.98
CA SER A 46 -28.66 -40.57 101.89
C SER A 46 -28.18 -41.06 100.53
N SER A 47 -28.52 -40.36 99.44
CA SER A 47 -28.16 -40.71 98.06
C SER A 47 -26.66 -40.64 97.77
N TRP A 48 -25.87 -40.02 98.66
CA TRP A 48 -24.43 -39.79 98.48
C TRP A 48 -23.58 -40.66 99.40
N ARG A 49 -24.21 -41.38 100.33
CA ARG A 49 -23.54 -42.13 101.40
C ARG A 49 -22.64 -43.25 100.89
N ASP A 50 -23.04 -43.90 99.81
CA ASP A 50 -22.30 -45.03 99.23
C ASP A 50 -21.11 -44.59 98.35
N GLY A 51 -20.94 -43.28 98.12
CA GLY A 51 -19.89 -42.71 97.28
C GLY A 51 -20.07 -42.89 95.77
N LEU A 52 -21.06 -43.66 95.31
CA LEU A 52 -21.24 -43.94 93.89
C LEU A 52 -21.68 -42.70 93.12
N ALA A 53 -22.50 -41.83 93.72
CA ALA A 53 -22.91 -40.58 93.09
C ALA A 53 -21.72 -39.66 92.77
N PHE A 54 -20.73 -39.56 93.66
CA PHE A 54 -19.49 -38.81 93.41
C PHE A 54 -18.64 -39.44 92.30
N CYS A 55 -18.52 -40.77 92.32
CA CYS A 55 -17.82 -41.53 91.29
C CYS A 55 -18.46 -41.33 89.90
N ALA A 56 -19.79 -41.41 89.82
CA ALA A 56 -20.56 -41.23 88.60
C ALA A 56 -20.43 -39.81 88.04
N LEU A 57 -20.51 -38.78 88.90
CA LEU A 57 -20.32 -37.39 88.48
C LEU A 57 -18.91 -37.15 87.93
N LEU A 58 -17.88 -37.70 88.56
CA LEU A 58 -16.50 -37.60 88.09
C LEU A 58 -16.32 -38.32 86.76
N HIS A 59 -16.75 -39.57 86.66
CA HIS A 59 -16.68 -40.39 85.44
C HIS A 59 -17.40 -39.74 84.27
N ARG A 60 -18.57 -39.12 84.50
CA ARG A 60 -19.36 -38.47 83.44
C ARG A 60 -18.64 -37.29 82.78
N HIS A 61 -17.80 -36.58 83.54
CA HIS A 61 -17.03 -35.45 83.00
C HIS A 61 -15.64 -35.88 82.51
N TRP A 62 -15.03 -36.87 83.17
CA TRP A 62 -13.69 -37.36 82.90
C TRP A 62 -13.61 -38.88 83.11
N PRO A 63 -14.03 -39.69 82.13
CA PRO A 63 -14.08 -41.15 82.27
C PRO A 63 -12.73 -41.78 82.60
N SER A 64 -11.63 -41.15 82.19
CA SER A 64 -10.27 -41.66 82.39
C SER A 64 -9.77 -41.59 83.84
N LEU A 65 -10.44 -40.84 84.73
CA LEU A 65 -9.97 -40.62 86.10
C LEU A 65 -10.47 -41.68 87.09
N ILE A 66 -11.51 -42.44 86.73
CA ILE A 66 -12.10 -43.42 87.63
C ILE A 66 -12.61 -44.60 86.82
N ASP A 67 -12.26 -45.82 87.25
CA ASP A 67 -12.86 -47.02 86.69
C ASP A 67 -14.18 -47.27 87.42
N TYR A 68 -15.29 -46.87 86.81
CA TYR A 68 -16.61 -46.96 87.44
C TYR A 68 -17.05 -48.42 87.63
N ASP A 69 -16.67 -49.33 86.72
CA ASP A 69 -17.05 -50.74 86.81
C ASP A 69 -16.42 -51.38 88.05
N HIS A 70 -15.15 -51.07 88.34
CA HIS A 70 -14.51 -51.47 89.60
C HIS A 70 -15.20 -50.89 90.84
N MET A 71 -15.77 -49.68 90.75
CA MET A 71 -16.51 -49.09 91.89
C MET A 71 -17.85 -49.79 92.15
N LEU A 72 -18.37 -50.63 91.25
CA LEU A 72 -19.60 -51.39 91.47
C LEU A 72 -19.37 -52.68 92.26
N ASP A 73 -18.12 -53.12 92.40
CA ASP A 73 -17.77 -54.34 93.11
C ASP A 73 -18.15 -54.25 94.59
N ARG A 74 -18.75 -55.33 95.12
CA ARG A 74 -19.22 -55.40 96.51
C ARG A 74 -18.09 -55.36 97.53
N ASP A 75 -16.87 -55.68 97.10
CA ASP A 75 -15.67 -55.70 97.95
C ASP A 75 -15.11 -54.29 98.17
N VAL A 76 -15.58 -53.29 97.42
CA VAL A 76 -15.15 -51.90 97.56
C VAL A 76 -16.04 -51.17 98.57
N GLU A 77 -15.50 -50.96 99.77
CA GLU A 77 -16.15 -50.23 100.85
C GLU A 77 -16.54 -48.79 100.43
N PRO A 78 -17.70 -48.26 100.86
CA PRO A 78 -18.16 -46.92 100.51
C PRO A 78 -17.16 -45.80 100.80
N TRP A 79 -16.49 -45.86 101.94
CA TRP A 79 -15.43 -44.91 102.30
C TRP A 79 -14.32 -44.87 101.25
N HIS A 80 -13.93 -46.03 100.72
CA HIS A 80 -12.88 -46.12 99.71
C HIS A 80 -13.32 -45.49 98.37
N ARG A 81 -14.60 -45.63 98.01
CA ARG A 81 -15.18 -44.99 96.81
C ARG A 81 -15.14 -43.47 96.93
N ILE A 82 -15.56 -42.93 98.08
CA ILE A 82 -15.51 -41.49 98.36
C ILE A 82 -14.06 -40.98 98.33
N GLU A 83 -13.14 -41.68 99.01
CA GLU A 83 -11.73 -41.31 99.04
C GLU A 83 -11.11 -41.29 97.65
N ILE A 84 -11.35 -42.31 96.82
CA ILE A 84 -10.86 -42.34 95.44
C ILE A 84 -11.45 -41.18 94.64
N ALA A 85 -12.76 -40.98 94.68
CA ALA A 85 -13.41 -39.91 93.92
C ALA A 85 -12.87 -38.52 94.33
N PHE A 86 -12.71 -38.26 95.62
CA PHE A 86 -12.24 -36.98 96.13
C PHE A 86 -10.76 -36.77 95.84
N ARG A 87 -9.93 -37.79 96.01
CA ARG A 87 -8.50 -37.73 95.68
C ARG A 87 -8.29 -37.47 94.19
N GLN A 88 -8.96 -38.23 93.32
CA GLN A 88 -8.87 -38.05 91.87
C GLN A 88 -9.37 -36.66 91.44
N ALA A 89 -10.46 -36.17 92.03
CA ALA A 89 -10.97 -34.83 91.78
C ALA A 89 -10.02 -33.73 92.26
N SER A 90 -9.36 -33.91 93.40
CA SER A 90 -8.41 -32.92 93.93
C SER A 90 -7.11 -32.90 93.13
N ASP A 91 -6.49 -34.06 92.94
CA ASP A 91 -5.18 -34.20 92.30
C ASP A 91 -5.19 -33.80 90.83
N HIS A 92 -6.27 -34.14 90.10
CA HIS A 92 -6.33 -33.93 88.64
C HIS A 92 -7.21 -32.77 88.20
N LEU A 93 -8.24 -32.41 88.96
CA LEU A 93 -9.18 -31.36 88.59
C LEU A 93 -9.09 -30.13 89.51
N GLY A 94 -8.23 -30.16 90.54
CA GLY A 94 -8.02 -29.04 91.46
C GLY A 94 -9.26 -28.71 92.29
N ILE A 95 -10.18 -29.66 92.46
CA ILE A 95 -11.39 -29.46 93.27
C ILE A 95 -10.97 -29.47 94.74
N PRO A 96 -11.24 -28.40 95.52
CA PRO A 96 -10.82 -28.32 96.91
C PRO A 96 -11.56 -29.37 97.74
N ARG A 97 -10.80 -30.11 98.56
CA ARG A 97 -11.32 -31.10 99.50
C ARG A 97 -11.86 -30.36 100.73
N LEU A 98 -13.10 -29.89 100.62
CA LEU A 98 -13.76 -29.11 101.68
C LEU A 98 -14.07 -29.95 102.92
N ILE A 99 -14.22 -31.26 102.74
CA ILE A 99 -14.54 -32.24 103.78
C ILE A 99 -13.64 -33.45 103.57
N GLU A 100 -13.10 -33.98 104.66
CA GLU A 100 -12.38 -35.25 104.65
C GLU A 100 -13.37 -36.42 104.35
N PRO A 101 -13.08 -37.31 103.40
CA PRO A 101 -13.86 -38.51 103.08
C PRO A 101 -14.18 -39.40 104.28
N THR A 102 -13.32 -39.43 105.31
CA THR A 102 -13.63 -40.06 106.61
C THR A 102 -14.84 -39.40 107.27
N ASP A 103 -14.82 -38.08 107.37
CA ASP A 103 -15.87 -37.29 108.03
C ASP A 103 -17.17 -37.33 107.23
N LEU A 104 -17.06 -37.35 105.90
CA LEU A 104 -18.18 -37.52 104.98
C LEU A 104 -18.91 -38.85 105.21
N PHE A 105 -18.14 -39.93 105.33
CA PHE A 105 -18.68 -41.28 105.51
C PHE A 105 -19.24 -41.50 106.93
N GLU A 106 -18.55 -41.03 107.97
CA GLU A 106 -18.94 -41.30 109.35
C GLU A 106 -20.12 -40.44 109.82
N THR A 107 -20.12 -39.14 109.49
CA THR A 107 -21.04 -38.19 110.13
C THR A 107 -21.77 -37.29 109.13
N CYS A 108 -21.07 -36.74 108.14
CA CYS A 108 -21.60 -35.62 107.34
C CYS A 108 -22.60 -36.01 106.24
N TRP A 109 -22.69 -37.28 105.83
CA TRP A 109 -23.72 -37.72 104.86
C TRP A 109 -25.16 -37.49 105.36
N SER A 110 -25.35 -37.39 106.69
CA SER A 110 -26.65 -37.11 107.30
C SER A 110 -27.01 -35.61 107.33
N ASP A 111 -26.04 -34.72 107.10
CA ASP A 111 -26.24 -33.27 107.05
C ASP A 111 -26.28 -32.80 105.59
N GLU A 112 -27.47 -32.37 105.18
CA GLU A 112 -27.75 -31.92 103.83
C GLU A 112 -26.87 -30.75 103.40
N ARG A 113 -26.58 -29.82 104.31
CA ARG A 113 -25.79 -28.62 103.99
C ARG A 113 -24.34 -28.97 103.67
N CYS A 114 -23.86 -30.05 104.28
CA CYS A 114 -22.51 -30.54 104.12
C CYS A 114 -22.30 -31.11 102.70
N ILE A 115 -23.20 -32.00 102.27
CA ILE A 115 -23.20 -32.58 100.92
C ILE A 115 -23.47 -31.51 99.87
N LEU A 116 -24.46 -30.61 100.09
CA LEU A 116 -24.73 -29.49 99.19
C LEU A 116 -23.49 -28.64 98.91
N THR A 117 -22.71 -28.32 99.94
CA THR A 117 -21.50 -27.50 99.79
C THR A 117 -20.46 -28.18 98.90
N VAL A 118 -20.25 -29.48 99.07
CA VAL A 118 -19.36 -30.27 98.20
C VAL A 118 -19.90 -30.30 96.77
N VAL A 119 -21.17 -30.67 96.59
CA VAL A 119 -21.75 -30.85 95.26
C VAL A 119 -21.84 -29.54 94.49
N VAL A 120 -22.12 -28.41 95.14
CA VAL A 120 -22.05 -27.06 94.53
C VAL A 120 -20.64 -26.75 94.05
N THR A 121 -19.63 -27.05 94.87
CA THR A 121 -18.23 -26.82 94.51
C THR A 121 -17.82 -27.68 93.31
N TRP A 122 -18.21 -28.96 93.32
CA TRP A 122 -18.00 -29.88 92.20
C TRP A 122 -18.72 -29.42 90.93
N TYR A 123 -19.98 -28.99 91.04
CA TYR A 123 -20.74 -28.42 89.93
C TYR A 123 -20.01 -27.24 89.29
N GLN A 124 -19.54 -26.27 90.10
CA GLN A 124 -18.83 -25.10 89.60
C GLN A 124 -17.53 -25.49 88.88
N CYS A 125 -16.71 -26.36 89.49
CA CYS A 125 -15.44 -26.79 88.89
C CYS A 125 -15.63 -27.60 87.60
N LEU A 126 -16.52 -28.60 87.62
CA LEU A 126 -16.75 -29.51 86.49
C LEU A 126 -17.46 -28.81 85.31
N THR A 127 -18.33 -27.84 85.56
CA THR A 127 -18.95 -27.04 84.49
C THR A 127 -18.01 -25.97 83.94
N ASN A 128 -17.20 -25.34 84.80
CA ASN A 128 -16.19 -24.38 84.35
C ASN A 128 -15.15 -25.03 83.43
N SER A 129 -14.66 -26.24 83.73
CA SER A 129 -13.69 -26.93 82.87
C SER A 129 -14.22 -27.23 81.46
N LEU A 130 -15.48 -27.70 81.35
CA LEU A 130 -16.14 -27.92 80.06
C LEU A 130 -16.36 -26.60 79.30
N SER A 131 -16.74 -25.54 80.02
CA SER A 131 -16.93 -24.22 79.43
C SER A 131 -15.63 -23.64 78.86
N VAL A 132 -14.49 -23.87 79.52
CA VAL A 132 -13.15 -23.46 79.06
C VAL A 132 -12.75 -24.23 77.80
N GLN A 133 -13.01 -25.54 77.74
CA GLN A 133 -12.76 -26.34 76.53
C GLN A 133 -13.59 -25.84 75.34
N LEU A 134 -14.87 -25.56 75.53
CA LEU A 134 -15.75 -25.04 74.48
C LEU A 134 -15.33 -23.63 74.03
N ARG A 135 -14.89 -22.76 74.94
CA ARG A 135 -14.34 -21.43 74.62
C ARG A 135 -13.04 -21.54 73.81
N SER A 136 -12.14 -22.43 74.22
CA SER A 136 -10.89 -22.71 73.50
C SER A 136 -11.16 -23.24 72.08
N SER A 137 -12.12 -24.18 71.94
CA SER A 137 -12.54 -24.70 70.64
C SER A 137 -13.10 -23.62 69.72
N ARG A 138 -13.97 -22.75 70.23
CA ARG A 138 -14.51 -21.60 69.48
C ARG A 138 -13.41 -20.62 69.06
N LEU A 139 -12.48 -20.31 69.97
CA LEU A 139 -11.35 -19.43 69.69
C LEU A 139 -10.42 -20.03 68.62
N ASN A 140 -10.12 -21.33 68.70
CA ASN A 140 -9.34 -22.04 67.69
C ASN A 140 -10.01 -22.02 66.31
N HIS A 141 -11.35 -22.15 66.25
CA HIS A 141 -12.08 -22.05 64.99
C HIS A 141 -11.92 -20.66 64.35
N VAL A 142 -12.09 -19.59 65.14
CA VAL A 142 -11.91 -18.20 64.66
C VAL A 142 -10.46 -17.96 64.22
N LEU A 143 -9.47 -18.36 65.03
CA LEU A 143 -8.06 -18.21 64.67
C LEU A 143 -7.71 -18.95 63.37
N THR A 144 -8.21 -20.18 63.20
CA THR A 144 -8.02 -20.95 61.97
C THR A 144 -8.60 -20.22 60.77
N GLN A 145 -9.79 -19.63 60.91
CA GLN A 145 -10.39 -18.82 59.85
C GLN A 145 -9.55 -17.57 59.53
N CYS A 146 -9.06 -16.83 60.53
CA CYS A 146 -8.17 -15.68 60.33
C CYS A 146 -6.89 -16.06 59.59
N VAL A 147 -6.26 -17.19 59.95
CA VAL A 147 -5.06 -17.71 59.27
C VAL A 147 -5.37 -18.08 57.83
N THR A 148 -6.47 -18.78 57.55
CA THR A 148 -6.84 -19.14 56.17
C THR A 148 -7.11 -17.91 55.31
N ILE A 149 -7.80 -16.90 55.83
CA ILE A 149 -8.06 -15.64 55.11
C ILE A 149 -6.74 -14.91 54.80
N SER A 150 -5.82 -14.87 55.77
CA SER A 150 -4.50 -14.25 55.59
C SER A 150 -3.66 -14.97 54.53
N GLN A 151 -3.68 -16.31 54.53
CA GLN A 151 -3.02 -17.12 53.49
C GLN A 151 -3.65 -16.90 52.11
N MET A 152 -4.97 -16.76 52.01
CA MET A 152 -5.65 -16.45 50.75
C MET A 152 -5.27 -15.06 50.24
N ALA A 153 -5.20 -14.06 51.12
CA ALA A 153 -4.76 -12.71 50.78
C ALA A 153 -3.30 -12.68 50.28
N GLN A 154 -2.40 -13.43 50.92
CA GLN A 154 -1.02 -13.58 50.43
C GLN A 154 -0.96 -14.23 49.05
N ARG A 155 -1.66 -15.36 48.86
CA ARG A 155 -1.75 -16.04 47.56
C ARG A 155 -2.29 -15.12 46.46
N TYR A 156 -3.29 -14.29 46.78
CA TYR A 156 -3.82 -13.28 45.87
C TYR A 156 -2.74 -12.28 45.46
N LEU A 157 -2.02 -11.70 46.42
CA LEU A 157 -0.95 -10.73 46.15
C LEU A 157 0.18 -11.34 45.32
N ASP A 158 0.60 -12.58 45.61
CA ASP A 158 1.68 -13.24 44.89
C ASP A 158 1.31 -13.62 43.46
N LYS A 159 0.08 -14.09 43.23
CA LYS A 159 -0.43 -14.32 41.87
C LYS A 159 -0.55 -12.99 41.11
N LEU A 160 -1.11 -11.97 41.76
CA LEU A 160 -1.34 -10.67 41.15
C LEU A 160 -0.03 -9.95 40.78
N ARG A 161 1.00 -10.01 41.63
CA ARG A 161 2.34 -9.46 41.31
C ARG A 161 2.94 -10.08 40.06
N ARG A 162 2.89 -11.42 39.96
CA ARG A 162 3.38 -12.16 38.79
C ARG A 162 2.60 -11.79 37.53
N TRP A 163 1.29 -11.71 37.64
CA TRP A 163 0.42 -11.31 36.53
C TRP A 163 0.70 -9.87 36.07
N LEU A 164 0.83 -8.91 36.99
CA LEU A 164 1.15 -7.51 36.66
C LEU A 164 2.55 -7.36 36.04
N GLN A 165 3.54 -8.11 36.53
CA GLN A 165 4.87 -8.14 35.93
C GLN A 165 4.80 -8.63 34.49
N TRP A 166 4.07 -9.72 34.24
CA TRP A 166 3.84 -10.26 32.90
C TRP A 166 3.15 -9.24 31.98
N VAL A 167 2.06 -8.59 32.41
CA VAL A 167 1.37 -7.58 31.58
C VAL A 167 2.32 -6.46 31.19
N ASN A 168 3.12 -5.96 32.13
CA ASN A 168 4.05 -4.86 31.86
C ASN A 168 5.21 -5.25 30.95
N THR A 169 5.72 -6.49 31.03
CA THR A 169 6.74 -7.00 30.11
C THR A 169 6.17 -7.20 28.72
N THR A 170 4.99 -7.81 28.62
CA THR A 170 4.35 -8.11 27.33
C THR A 170 3.92 -6.84 26.63
N ARG A 171 3.36 -5.87 27.35
CA ARG A 171 3.04 -4.54 26.81
C ARG A 171 4.26 -3.85 26.21
N ARG A 172 5.41 -3.87 26.90
CA ARG A 172 6.67 -3.30 26.39
C ARG A 172 7.18 -4.04 25.15
N ARG A 173 7.10 -5.38 25.15
CA ARG A 173 7.47 -6.21 23.98
C ARG A 173 6.62 -5.85 22.75
N LEU A 174 5.29 -5.81 22.91
CA LEU A 174 4.38 -5.48 21.80
C LEU A 174 4.56 -4.04 21.30
N ALA A 175 4.76 -3.08 22.22
CA ALA A 175 5.04 -1.70 21.84
C ALA A 175 6.37 -1.58 21.07
N GLY A 176 7.44 -2.22 21.55
CA GLY A 176 8.74 -2.23 20.84
C GLY A 176 8.66 -2.90 19.47
N ASN A 177 7.89 -3.98 19.32
CA ASN A 177 7.65 -4.60 18.01
C ASN A 177 6.86 -3.68 17.08
N CYS A 178 5.89 -2.93 17.61
CA CYS A 178 5.14 -1.91 16.86
C CYS A 178 6.06 -0.80 16.33
N ASP A 179 6.98 -0.31 17.16
CA ASP A 179 7.96 0.72 16.76
C ASP A 179 8.98 0.17 15.75
N ALA A 180 9.38 -1.10 15.88
CA ALA A 180 10.25 -1.77 14.93
C ALA A 180 9.59 -1.94 13.55
N LEU A 181 8.28 -2.23 13.51
CA LEU A 181 7.50 -2.34 12.28
C LEU A 181 7.48 -1.02 11.49
N THR A 182 7.34 0.13 12.17
CA THR A 182 7.32 1.44 11.51
C THR A 182 8.71 1.94 11.11
N THR A 183 9.73 1.65 11.93
CA THR A 183 11.07 2.25 11.74
C THR A 183 12.02 1.38 10.92
N SER A 184 11.87 0.04 10.95
CA SER A 184 12.82 -0.91 10.36
C SER A 184 12.24 -1.77 9.23
N SER A 185 10.95 -1.65 8.89
CA SER A 185 10.32 -2.35 7.76
C SER A 185 11.14 -2.25 6.46
N MET A 186 11.73 -1.08 6.18
CA MET A 186 12.49 -0.85 4.94
C MET A 186 13.90 -1.46 4.90
N LYS A 187 14.42 -2.04 6.01
CA LYS A 187 15.80 -2.57 6.07
C LYS A 187 15.90 -4.07 5.77
N PHE A 188 14.78 -4.79 5.75
CA PHE A 188 14.79 -6.23 5.51
C PHE A 188 14.76 -6.54 4.01
N PRO A 189 15.51 -7.55 3.54
CA PRO A 189 15.52 -7.95 2.13
C PRO A 189 14.15 -8.37 1.60
N ASP A 190 13.25 -8.84 2.48
CA ASP A 190 11.91 -9.26 2.12
C ASP A 190 10.90 -8.85 3.21
N PRO A 191 10.44 -7.57 3.21
CA PRO A 191 9.63 -7.02 4.30
C PRO A 191 8.28 -7.72 4.47
N GLU A 192 7.64 -8.14 3.38
CA GLU A 192 6.30 -8.73 3.39
C GLU A 192 6.26 -10.08 4.12
N SER A 193 7.27 -10.94 3.90
CA SER A 193 7.35 -12.24 4.57
C SER A 193 7.56 -12.06 6.06
N TRP A 194 8.47 -11.18 6.44
CA TRP A 194 8.73 -10.86 7.84
C TRP A 194 7.49 -10.28 8.56
N ILE A 195 6.74 -9.37 7.93
CA ILE A 195 5.50 -8.82 8.52
C ILE A 195 4.42 -9.91 8.68
N ARG A 196 4.31 -10.85 7.72
CA ARG A 196 3.42 -12.01 7.84
C ARG A 196 3.83 -12.93 8.98
N ASP A 197 5.12 -13.13 9.18
CA ASP A 197 5.64 -13.89 10.32
C ASP A 197 5.30 -13.19 11.65
N GLN A 198 5.40 -11.86 11.72
CA GLN A 198 4.97 -11.11 12.90
C GLN A 198 3.46 -11.25 13.17
N LEU A 199 2.62 -11.26 12.12
CA LEU A 199 1.19 -11.52 12.27
C LEU A 199 0.91 -12.93 12.80
N LYS A 200 1.66 -13.93 12.33
CA LYS A 200 1.57 -15.31 12.80
C LYS A 200 1.99 -15.43 14.27
N ILE A 201 3.09 -14.80 14.65
CA ILE A 201 3.54 -14.77 16.06
C ILE A 201 2.46 -14.12 16.94
N LEU A 202 1.82 -13.03 16.49
CA LEU A 202 0.76 -12.36 17.23
C LEU A 202 -0.50 -13.23 17.38
N SER A 203 -0.88 -13.98 16.34
CA SER A 203 -2.04 -14.87 16.41
C SER A 203 -1.80 -16.08 17.30
N GLU A 204 -0.61 -16.69 17.22
CA GLU A 204 -0.18 -17.78 18.12
C GLU A 204 -0.17 -17.32 19.57
N TRP A 205 0.38 -16.14 19.85
CA TRP A 205 0.37 -15.53 21.18
C TRP A 205 -1.05 -15.27 21.71
N SER A 206 -1.96 -14.80 20.85
CA SER A 206 -3.35 -14.51 21.21
C SER A 206 -4.14 -15.77 21.58
N GLN A 207 -3.87 -16.89 20.90
CA GLN A 207 -4.53 -18.17 21.16
C GLN A 207 -3.99 -18.90 22.38
N THR A 208 -2.68 -18.76 22.66
CA THR A 208 -1.99 -19.48 23.74
C THR A 208 -1.84 -18.62 24.99
N GLU A 209 -0.76 -17.83 25.05
CA GLU A 209 -0.34 -17.11 26.25
C GLU A 209 -1.40 -16.11 26.75
N LYS A 210 -2.10 -15.40 25.85
CA LYS A 210 -3.13 -14.43 26.24
C LYS A 210 -4.37 -15.10 26.83
N SER A 211 -4.80 -16.24 26.28
CA SER A 211 -6.01 -16.94 26.74
C SER A 211 -5.81 -17.51 28.15
N ASP A 212 -4.65 -18.12 28.41
CA ASP A 212 -4.27 -18.61 29.74
C ASP A 212 -4.24 -17.48 30.78
N ARG A 213 -3.71 -16.31 30.41
CA ARG A 213 -3.62 -15.15 31.31
C ARG A 213 -4.95 -14.46 31.55
N MET A 214 -5.90 -14.59 30.62
CA MET A 214 -7.29 -14.17 30.83
C MET A 214 -7.98 -15.07 31.87
N LEU A 215 -7.74 -16.39 31.84
CA LEU A 215 -8.24 -17.31 32.86
C LEU A 215 -7.63 -16.97 34.24
N GLU A 216 -6.32 -16.75 34.33
CA GLU A 216 -5.66 -16.36 35.58
C GLU A 216 -6.23 -15.05 36.16
N ARG A 217 -6.60 -14.09 35.29
CA ARG A 217 -7.29 -12.86 35.72
C ARG A 217 -8.64 -13.16 36.35
N SER A 218 -9.43 -14.05 35.75
CA SER A 218 -10.73 -14.47 36.30
C SER A 218 -10.56 -15.21 37.64
N GLU A 219 -9.51 -16.01 37.80
CA GLU A 219 -9.18 -16.67 39.07
C GLU A 219 -8.83 -15.65 40.16
N LEU A 220 -8.12 -14.57 39.83
CA LEU A 220 -7.77 -13.50 40.76
C LEU A 220 -9.02 -12.77 41.25
N GLU A 221 -9.95 -12.46 40.35
CA GLU A 221 -11.26 -11.86 40.70
C GLU A 221 -12.07 -12.80 41.60
N PHE A 222 -12.12 -14.09 41.28
CA PHE A 222 -12.80 -15.10 42.09
C PHE A 222 -12.16 -15.26 43.48
N LEU A 223 -10.83 -15.26 43.56
CA LEU A 223 -10.11 -15.35 44.83
C LEU A 223 -10.39 -14.14 45.72
N LEU A 224 -10.40 -12.92 45.16
CA LEU A 224 -10.74 -11.71 45.88
C LEU A 224 -12.20 -11.73 46.37
N HIS A 225 -13.12 -12.18 45.53
CA HIS A 225 -14.52 -12.35 45.90
C HIS A 225 -14.69 -13.35 47.05
N THR A 226 -13.98 -14.48 46.99
CA THR A 226 -14.01 -15.50 48.04
C THR A 226 -13.46 -14.97 49.36
N ILE A 227 -12.39 -14.16 49.32
CA ILE A 227 -11.85 -13.48 50.52
C ILE A 227 -12.91 -12.56 51.12
N HIS A 228 -13.60 -11.76 50.29
CA HIS A 228 -14.65 -10.84 50.75
C HIS A 228 -15.84 -11.57 51.40
N ILE A 229 -16.35 -12.64 50.77
CA ILE A 229 -17.44 -13.45 51.35
C ILE A 229 -17.03 -14.03 52.71
N ARG A 230 -15.82 -14.63 52.78
CA ARG A 230 -15.34 -15.25 54.03
C ARG A 230 -15.13 -14.22 55.14
N GLN A 231 -14.68 -13.01 54.83
CA GLN A 231 -14.53 -11.96 55.84
C GLN A 231 -15.86 -11.40 56.35
N LEU A 232 -16.85 -11.27 55.46
CA LEU A 232 -18.21 -10.88 55.85
C LEU A 232 -18.84 -11.91 56.78
N ALA A 233 -18.62 -13.20 56.53
CA ALA A 233 -19.13 -14.28 57.38
C ALA A 233 -18.57 -14.26 58.82
N VAL A 234 -17.37 -13.69 59.02
CA VAL A 234 -16.72 -13.58 60.34
C VAL A 234 -16.98 -12.20 61.00
N GLY A 235 -17.65 -11.27 60.30
CA GLY A 235 -17.92 -9.92 60.80
C GLY A 235 -16.68 -9.01 60.83
N HIS A 236 -15.65 -9.32 60.04
CA HIS A 236 -14.44 -8.50 59.93
C HIS A 236 -14.58 -7.38 58.90
N ASN A 237 -13.75 -6.33 59.01
CA ASN A 237 -13.63 -5.31 57.98
C ASN A 237 -13.19 -5.92 56.65
N ARG A 238 -13.78 -5.40 55.56
CA ARG A 238 -13.48 -5.83 54.20
C ARG A 238 -11.99 -5.65 53.90
N TYR A 239 -11.36 -6.69 53.33
CA TYR A 239 -10.00 -6.60 52.83
C TYR A 239 -9.93 -5.69 51.60
N TYR A 240 -9.11 -4.66 51.73
CA TYR A 240 -8.72 -3.80 50.63
C TYR A 240 -7.28 -4.12 50.26
N PRO A 241 -7.01 -4.59 49.03
CA PRO A 241 -5.67 -4.71 48.53
C PRO A 241 -4.93 -3.36 48.58
N PRO A 242 -3.60 -3.35 48.74
CA PRO A 242 -2.79 -2.14 48.64
C PRO A 242 -3.01 -1.41 47.30
N GLU A 243 -2.68 -0.12 47.26
CA GLU A 243 -2.79 0.68 46.03
C GLU A 243 -1.97 0.07 44.89
N GLY A 244 -2.54 0.02 43.68
CA GLY A 244 -1.96 -0.67 42.52
C GLY A 244 -2.25 -2.17 42.44
N PHE A 245 -2.85 -2.77 43.48
CA PHE A 245 -3.26 -4.17 43.53
C PHE A 245 -4.78 -4.35 43.59
N ARG A 246 -5.55 -3.32 43.22
CA ARG A 246 -7.02 -3.39 43.22
C ARG A 246 -7.52 -4.03 41.91
N SER A 247 -8.73 -4.60 41.94
CA SER A 247 -9.37 -5.14 40.72
C SER A 247 -9.48 -4.10 39.60
N SER A 248 -9.72 -2.82 39.94
CA SER A 248 -9.76 -1.71 38.98
C SER A 248 -8.41 -1.45 38.31
N ASP A 249 -7.30 -1.65 39.03
CA ASP A 249 -5.95 -1.43 38.49
C ASP A 249 -5.60 -2.54 37.49
N VAL A 250 -5.99 -3.78 37.80
CA VAL A 250 -5.91 -4.95 36.91
C VAL A 250 -6.70 -4.71 35.62
N ASP A 251 -7.92 -4.21 35.75
CA ASP A 251 -8.77 -3.85 34.62
C ASP A 251 -8.15 -2.76 33.74
N GLY A 252 -7.59 -1.71 34.36
CA GLY A 252 -6.88 -0.64 33.65
C GLY A 252 -5.68 -1.18 32.87
N LYS A 253 -4.83 -1.98 33.51
CA LYS A 253 -3.64 -2.56 32.87
C LYS A 253 -3.98 -3.56 31.76
N TRP A 254 -5.06 -4.32 31.91
CA TRP A 254 -5.57 -5.18 30.86
C TRP A 254 -6.08 -4.40 29.64
N LYS A 255 -6.84 -3.30 29.87
CA LYS A 255 -7.31 -2.41 28.80
C LYS A 255 -6.15 -1.76 28.04
N GLU A 256 -5.11 -1.32 28.76
CA GLU A 256 -3.88 -0.80 28.14
C GLU A 256 -3.22 -1.85 27.23
N LEU A 257 -3.12 -3.11 27.68
CA LEU A 257 -2.53 -4.20 26.89
C LEU A 257 -3.34 -4.47 25.60
N ILE A 258 -4.67 -4.55 25.70
CA ILE A 258 -5.56 -4.72 24.54
C ILE A 258 -5.41 -3.55 23.56
N SER A 259 -5.24 -2.33 24.07
CA SER A 259 -5.02 -1.15 23.22
C SER A 259 -3.73 -1.27 22.42
N VAL A 260 -2.64 -1.73 23.03
CA VAL A 260 -1.36 -1.94 22.35
C VAL A 260 -1.45 -3.07 21.33
N GLU A 261 -2.12 -4.18 21.66
CA GLU A 261 -2.37 -5.28 20.72
C GLU A 261 -3.14 -4.80 19.48
N ARG A 262 -4.21 -4.03 19.67
CA ARG A 262 -4.98 -3.44 18.57
C ARG A 262 -4.12 -2.51 17.71
N SER A 263 -3.33 -1.66 18.35
CA SER A 263 -2.39 -0.76 17.65
C SER A 263 -1.39 -1.54 16.80
N MET A 264 -0.82 -2.62 17.34
CA MET A 264 0.11 -3.48 16.61
C MET A 264 -0.59 -4.16 15.43
N HIS A 265 -1.78 -4.72 15.62
CA HIS A 265 -2.53 -5.37 14.54
C HIS A 265 -2.88 -4.38 13.41
N LEU A 266 -3.32 -3.16 13.74
CA LEU A 266 -3.58 -2.11 12.76
C LEU A 266 -2.32 -1.69 12.01
N THR A 267 -1.20 -1.56 12.72
CA THR A 267 0.10 -1.22 12.11
C THR A 267 0.58 -2.31 11.15
N ILE A 268 0.42 -3.59 11.52
CA ILE A 268 0.73 -4.73 10.64
C ILE A 268 -0.13 -4.68 9.36
N LEU A 269 -1.45 -4.46 9.49
CA LEU A 269 -2.34 -4.40 8.33
C LEU A 269 -2.04 -3.21 7.42
N ASP A 270 -1.78 -2.04 7.99
CA ASP A 270 -1.41 -0.83 7.25
C ASP A 270 -0.10 -1.06 6.48
N GLU A 271 0.91 -1.63 7.13
CA GLU A 271 2.19 -1.91 6.48
C GLU A 271 2.09 -3.00 5.41
N LEU A 272 1.33 -4.09 5.64
CA LEU A 272 1.06 -5.08 4.59
C LEU A 272 0.37 -4.47 3.37
N THR A 273 -0.59 -3.57 3.61
CA THR A 273 -1.31 -2.87 2.55
C THR A 273 -0.37 -1.94 1.77
N LYS A 274 0.50 -1.20 2.47
CA LYS A 274 1.55 -0.39 1.84
C LYS A 274 2.49 -1.22 0.97
N GLN A 275 3.00 -2.34 1.49
CA GLN A 275 3.89 -3.24 0.74
C GLN A 275 3.20 -3.86 -0.48
N ALA A 276 1.94 -4.29 -0.35
CA ALA A 276 1.15 -4.81 -1.47
C ALA A 276 0.91 -3.74 -2.55
N ASN A 277 0.59 -2.51 -2.15
CA ASN A 277 0.41 -1.38 -3.05
C ASN A 277 1.71 -1.03 -3.79
N LEU A 278 2.85 -1.01 -3.08
CA LEU A 278 4.17 -0.80 -3.68
C LEU A 278 4.50 -1.86 -4.72
N LYS A 279 4.30 -3.16 -4.41
CA LYS A 279 4.50 -4.26 -5.37
C LYS A 279 3.58 -4.15 -6.58
N HIS A 280 2.30 -3.81 -6.37
CA HIS A 280 1.35 -3.62 -7.46
C HIS A 280 1.75 -2.44 -8.35
N LEU A 281 2.13 -1.32 -7.76
CA LEU A 281 2.54 -0.11 -8.46
C LEU A 281 3.84 -0.33 -9.26
N GLY A 282 4.82 -1.03 -8.67
CA GLY A 282 6.05 -1.47 -9.33
C GLY A 282 5.78 -2.36 -10.54
N ARG A 283 4.97 -3.42 -10.38
CA ARG A 283 4.57 -4.29 -11.50
C ARG A 283 3.82 -3.54 -12.58
N ARG A 284 2.94 -2.59 -12.21
CA ARG A 284 2.21 -1.75 -13.16
C ARG A 284 3.16 -0.86 -13.95
N PHE A 285 4.18 -0.29 -13.30
CA PHE A 285 5.23 0.49 -13.94
C PHE A 285 6.04 -0.36 -14.92
N ASP A 286 6.56 -1.51 -14.46
CA ASP A 286 7.37 -2.43 -15.26
C ASP A 286 6.61 -2.94 -16.50
N ARG A 287 5.32 -3.29 -16.37
CA ARG A 287 4.46 -3.64 -17.51
C ARG A 287 4.30 -2.49 -18.50
N LYS A 288 4.03 -1.27 -18.01
CA LYS A 288 3.88 -0.09 -18.88
C LYS A 288 5.19 0.25 -19.60
N LEU A 289 6.32 0.16 -18.91
CA LEU A 289 7.64 0.32 -19.51
C LEU A 289 7.92 -0.73 -20.58
N SER A 290 7.61 -2.00 -20.32
CA SER A 290 7.81 -3.08 -21.29
C SER A 290 6.99 -2.85 -22.56
N ILE A 291 5.72 -2.42 -22.44
CA ILE A 291 4.87 -2.09 -23.59
C ILE A 291 5.46 -0.91 -24.36
N PHE A 292 5.94 0.13 -23.67
CA PHE A 292 6.55 1.29 -24.30
C PHE A 292 7.85 0.93 -25.02
N ALA A 293 8.70 0.08 -24.42
CA ALA A 293 9.93 -0.40 -25.02
C ALA A 293 9.69 -1.25 -26.27
N ALA A 294 8.66 -2.12 -26.26
CA ALA A 294 8.27 -2.90 -27.43
C ALA A 294 7.77 -2.00 -28.57
N TRP A 295 6.89 -1.04 -28.26
CA TRP A 295 6.41 -0.05 -29.22
C TRP A 295 7.55 0.78 -29.82
N LEU A 296 8.51 1.23 -28.99
CA LEU A 296 9.70 1.95 -29.48
C LEU A 296 10.52 1.09 -30.44
N ALA A 297 10.77 -0.18 -30.11
CA ALA A 297 11.52 -1.09 -30.97
C ALA A 297 10.82 -1.32 -32.32
N GLU A 298 9.49 -1.46 -32.31
CA GLU A 298 8.69 -1.60 -33.53
C GLU A 298 8.78 -0.33 -34.41
N ASN A 299 8.65 0.86 -33.82
CA ASN A 299 8.77 2.11 -34.59
C ASN A 299 10.19 2.35 -35.11
N GLU A 300 11.22 2.02 -34.33
CA GLU A 300 12.62 2.05 -34.79
C GLU A 300 12.81 1.14 -36.02
N GLN A 301 12.23 -0.07 -36.02
CA GLN A 301 12.29 -1.00 -37.15
C GLN A 301 11.52 -0.48 -38.37
N LEU A 302 10.27 -0.02 -38.17
CA LEU A 302 9.45 0.54 -39.24
C LEU A 302 10.14 1.72 -39.90
N LEU A 303 10.76 2.61 -39.10
CA LEU A 303 11.45 3.79 -39.64
C LEU A 303 12.63 3.37 -40.50
N CYS A 304 13.46 2.42 -40.02
CA CYS A 304 14.58 1.87 -40.79
C CYS A 304 14.13 1.27 -42.14
N VAL A 305 13.00 0.56 -42.17
CA VAL A 305 12.48 -0.02 -43.42
C VAL A 305 12.02 1.10 -44.37
N THR A 306 11.32 2.10 -43.85
CA THR A 306 10.86 3.22 -44.67
C THR A 306 12.00 4.08 -45.21
N GLU A 307 13.01 4.40 -44.40
CA GLU A 307 14.20 5.15 -44.84
C GLU A 307 14.93 4.42 -45.98
N ARG A 308 15.11 3.09 -45.86
CA ARG A 308 15.73 2.28 -46.93
C ARG A 308 14.88 2.29 -48.21
N SER A 309 13.57 2.16 -48.09
CA SER A 309 12.66 2.21 -49.23
C SER A 309 12.67 3.59 -49.90
N ASP A 310 12.68 4.66 -49.11
CA ASP A 310 12.71 6.04 -49.61
C ASP A 310 14.03 6.32 -50.32
N ALA A 311 15.17 5.89 -49.76
CA ALA A 311 16.49 6.04 -50.39
C ALA A 311 16.59 5.31 -51.74
N VAL A 312 16.12 4.06 -51.83
CA VAL A 312 16.13 3.31 -53.11
C VAL A 312 15.20 3.95 -54.14
N SER A 313 13.99 4.37 -53.73
CA SER A 313 13.06 5.09 -54.60
C SER A 313 13.68 6.38 -55.13
N PHE A 314 14.32 7.15 -54.25
CA PHE A 314 14.97 8.41 -54.58
C PHE A 314 16.11 8.19 -55.58
N GLN A 315 17.01 7.22 -55.33
CA GLN A 315 18.12 6.92 -56.23
C GLN A 315 17.64 6.53 -57.64
N LEU A 316 16.61 5.69 -57.75
CA LEU A 316 16.03 5.30 -59.04
C LEU A 316 15.38 6.48 -59.78
N ASP A 317 14.69 7.36 -59.04
CA ASP A 317 14.06 8.54 -59.62
C ASP A 317 15.08 9.57 -60.07
N MET A 318 16.16 9.74 -59.30
CA MET A 318 17.25 10.68 -59.58
C MET A 318 18.14 10.23 -60.73
N SER A 319 18.53 8.95 -60.80
CA SER A 319 19.36 8.44 -61.90
C SER A 319 18.67 8.62 -63.25
N PHE A 320 17.36 8.37 -63.30
CA PHE A 320 16.55 8.61 -64.50
C PHE A 320 16.57 10.08 -64.93
N MET A 321 16.43 11.02 -63.98
CA MET A 321 16.44 12.45 -64.31
C MET A 321 17.83 12.90 -64.78
N GLN A 322 18.89 12.42 -64.13
CA GLN A 322 20.26 12.72 -64.54
C GLN A 322 20.54 12.21 -65.96
N ASP A 323 20.08 11.00 -66.31
CA ASP A 323 20.19 10.46 -67.66
C ASP A 323 19.45 11.32 -68.70
N VAL A 324 18.25 11.81 -68.38
CA VAL A 324 17.50 12.72 -69.26
C VAL A 324 18.29 14.02 -69.50
N PHE A 325 18.78 14.66 -68.45
CA PHE A 325 19.55 15.91 -68.59
C PHE A 325 20.88 15.71 -69.34
N VAL A 326 21.58 14.60 -69.11
CA VAL A 326 22.80 14.25 -69.84
C VAL A 326 22.51 13.98 -71.33
N GLN A 327 21.41 13.32 -71.65
CA GLN A 327 21.01 13.08 -73.04
C GLN A 327 20.72 14.39 -73.78
N VAL A 328 19.91 15.29 -73.20
CA VAL A 328 19.64 16.60 -73.81
C VAL A 328 20.94 17.43 -73.93
N ALA A 329 21.86 17.31 -72.98
CA ALA A 329 23.16 18.00 -73.07
C ALA A 329 24.03 17.52 -74.23
N SER A 330 23.96 16.24 -74.57
CA SER A 330 24.74 15.64 -75.66
C SER A 330 24.15 15.90 -77.05
N ARG A 331 22.84 16.16 -77.14
CA ARG A 331 22.12 16.52 -78.37
C ARG A 331 21.11 17.63 -78.04
N PRO A 332 21.36 18.89 -78.43
CA PRO A 332 20.51 20.02 -78.05
C PRO A 332 19.20 20.06 -78.86
N SER A 333 18.36 19.06 -78.66
CA SER A 333 16.98 18.99 -79.16
C SER A 333 16.06 19.02 -77.95
N LEU A 334 15.33 20.12 -77.76
CA LEU A 334 14.35 20.23 -76.67
C LEU A 334 13.18 19.25 -76.82
N LYS A 335 12.96 18.74 -78.03
CA LYS A 335 11.94 17.71 -78.30
C LYS A 335 12.26 16.38 -77.61
N ASP A 336 13.50 16.16 -77.20
CA ASP A 336 13.95 14.95 -76.51
C ASP A 336 13.83 15.07 -74.98
N PHE A 337 13.44 16.24 -74.45
CA PHE A 337 13.14 16.41 -73.03
C PHE A 337 11.79 15.78 -72.70
N HIS A 338 11.77 14.46 -72.49
CA HIS A 338 10.59 13.75 -72.05
C HIS A 338 10.83 13.07 -70.70
N ALA A 339 10.19 13.59 -69.65
CA ALA A 339 10.23 13.02 -68.31
C ALA A 339 8.84 12.47 -67.92
N PRO A 340 8.46 11.27 -68.42
CA PRO A 340 7.16 10.70 -68.14
C PRO A 340 6.97 10.43 -66.64
N ASN A 341 5.72 10.59 -66.19
CA ASN A 341 5.25 10.25 -64.84
C ASN A 341 5.75 11.14 -63.70
N LEU A 342 6.34 12.31 -63.95
CA LEU A 342 6.73 13.28 -62.90
C LEU A 342 5.58 13.61 -61.95
N THR A 343 4.38 13.88 -62.47
CA THR A 343 3.18 14.17 -61.66
C THR A 343 2.78 12.98 -60.77
N SER A 344 2.95 11.74 -61.27
CA SER A 344 2.70 10.52 -60.50
C SER A 344 3.75 10.33 -59.39
N LYS A 345 5.03 10.59 -59.68
CA LYS A 345 6.11 10.56 -58.68
C LYS A 345 5.89 11.62 -57.59
N LEU A 346 5.51 12.84 -57.98
CA LEU A 346 5.14 13.92 -57.06
C LEU A 346 3.96 13.53 -56.17
N TYR A 347 2.91 12.92 -56.75
CA TYR A 347 1.78 12.41 -55.97
C TYR A 347 2.19 11.33 -54.96
N ARG A 348 3.13 10.44 -55.33
CA ARG A 348 3.64 9.40 -54.42
C ARG A 348 4.42 10.02 -53.24
N ILE A 349 5.32 10.96 -53.50
CA ILE A 349 6.12 11.64 -52.46
C ILE A 349 5.23 12.51 -51.56
N THR A 350 4.32 13.31 -52.12
CA THR A 350 3.36 14.12 -51.33
C THR A 350 2.51 13.23 -50.42
N THR A 351 2.07 12.07 -50.92
CA THR A 351 1.32 11.09 -50.12
C THR A 351 2.20 10.46 -49.03
N ALA A 352 3.45 10.11 -49.34
CA ALA A 352 4.40 9.58 -48.35
C ALA A 352 4.68 10.60 -47.25
N ARG A 353 4.88 11.88 -47.59
CA ARG A 353 5.08 12.97 -46.63
C ARG A 353 3.87 13.18 -45.73
N ARG A 354 2.65 13.14 -46.28
CA ARG A 354 1.42 13.23 -45.47
C ARG A 354 1.28 12.06 -44.52
N LYS A 355 1.54 10.83 -44.98
CA LYS A 355 1.53 9.62 -44.12
C LYS A 355 2.59 9.71 -43.02
N HIS A 356 3.78 10.20 -43.35
CA HIS A 356 4.86 10.39 -42.39
C HIS A 356 4.52 11.45 -41.33
N ALA A 357 3.96 12.59 -41.75
CA ALA A 357 3.53 13.65 -40.83
C ALA A 357 2.44 13.16 -39.85
N ALA A 358 1.47 12.38 -40.34
CA ALA A 358 0.45 11.76 -39.49
C ALA A 358 1.09 10.76 -38.50
N TRP A 359 2.03 9.94 -38.97
CA TRP A 359 2.73 8.97 -38.12
C TRP A 359 3.56 9.66 -37.02
N LEU A 360 4.26 10.75 -37.33
CA LEU A 360 5.00 11.54 -36.35
C LEU A 360 4.06 12.13 -35.28
N ALA A 361 2.96 12.75 -35.69
CA ALA A 361 1.98 13.34 -34.77
C ALA A 361 1.38 12.28 -33.83
N ASP A 362 1.01 11.11 -34.36
CA ASP A 362 0.51 9.98 -33.56
C ASP A 362 1.56 9.46 -32.58
N ALA A 363 2.83 9.37 -33.01
CA ALA A 363 3.93 8.91 -32.18
C ALA A 363 4.23 9.89 -31.03
N GLU A 364 4.27 11.19 -31.31
CA GLU A 364 4.46 12.25 -30.32
C GLU A 364 3.33 12.25 -29.28
N ALA A 365 2.06 12.21 -29.73
CA ALA A 365 0.91 12.15 -28.84
C ALA A 365 0.95 10.89 -27.95
N TYR A 366 1.32 9.73 -28.52
CA TYR A 366 1.44 8.49 -27.78
C TYR A 366 2.51 8.58 -26.67
N VAL A 367 3.69 9.12 -27.01
CA VAL A 367 4.80 9.30 -26.06
C VAL A 367 4.44 10.29 -24.98
N GLU A 368 3.79 11.41 -25.33
CA GLU A 368 3.37 12.41 -24.35
C GLU A 368 2.44 11.79 -23.30
N ILE A 369 1.36 11.15 -23.74
CA ILE A 369 0.37 10.51 -22.85
C ILE A 369 1.04 9.42 -22.00
N ARG A 370 1.92 8.59 -22.59
CA ARG A 370 2.61 7.52 -21.86
C ARG A 370 3.63 8.07 -20.87
N SER A 371 4.37 9.12 -21.24
CA SER A 371 5.37 9.76 -20.38
C SER A 371 4.73 10.39 -19.15
N GLN A 372 3.58 11.06 -19.30
CA GLN A 372 2.83 11.64 -18.19
C GLN A 372 2.36 10.53 -17.23
N ARG A 373 1.79 9.45 -17.77
CA ARG A 373 1.32 8.29 -16.98
C ARG A 373 2.46 7.54 -16.27
N LEU A 374 3.62 7.43 -16.88
CA LEU A 374 4.80 6.77 -16.30
C LEU A 374 5.45 7.65 -15.23
N ARG A 375 5.59 8.95 -15.49
CA ARG A 375 6.08 9.93 -14.49
C ARG A 375 5.20 9.99 -13.25
N GLY A 376 3.87 9.98 -13.43
CA GLY A 376 2.92 9.93 -12.30
C GLY A 376 3.12 8.69 -11.42
N VAL A 377 3.23 7.52 -12.04
CA VAL A 377 3.48 6.25 -11.30
C VAL A 377 4.85 6.24 -10.62
N LEU A 378 5.89 6.76 -11.29
CA LEU A 378 7.24 6.85 -10.71
C LEU A 378 7.26 7.80 -9.49
N ALA A 379 6.58 8.95 -9.58
CA ALA A 379 6.48 9.90 -8.49
C ALA A 379 5.71 9.30 -7.28
N GLU A 380 4.63 8.56 -7.53
CA GLU A 380 3.92 7.81 -6.49
C GLU A 380 4.82 6.76 -5.84
N LEU A 381 5.64 6.03 -6.61
CA LEU A 381 6.61 5.07 -6.09
C LEU A 381 7.68 5.74 -5.23
N GLN A 382 8.26 6.84 -5.70
CA GLN A 382 9.30 7.58 -4.98
C GLN A 382 8.78 8.18 -3.67
N ARG A 383 7.52 8.64 -3.64
CA ARG A 383 6.88 9.16 -2.42
C ARG A 383 6.63 8.07 -1.38
N CYS A 384 6.28 6.86 -1.82
CA CYS A 384 5.91 5.77 -0.92
C CYS A 384 7.10 4.88 -0.50
N ALA A 385 8.14 4.80 -1.33
CA ALA A 385 9.34 4.02 -1.08
C ALA A 385 10.56 4.90 -1.35
N GLU A 386 10.97 5.69 -0.35
CA GLU A 386 12.14 6.56 -0.46
C GLU A 386 13.37 5.73 -0.90
N HIS A 387 13.92 6.06 -2.07
CA HIS A 387 15.27 5.72 -2.54
C HIS A 387 15.69 4.23 -2.43
N THR A 388 14.76 3.30 -2.64
CA THR A 388 15.15 1.89 -2.81
C THR A 388 15.95 1.70 -4.11
N ALA A 389 16.92 0.79 -4.11
CA ALA A 389 17.72 0.50 -5.31
C ALA A 389 16.86 0.19 -6.54
N GLU A 390 15.70 -0.46 -6.34
CA GLU A 390 14.77 -0.75 -7.42
C GLU A 390 14.04 0.47 -7.98
N THR A 391 13.73 1.51 -7.16
CA THR A 391 13.09 2.72 -7.68
C THR A 391 14.07 3.56 -8.49
N VAL A 392 15.34 3.57 -8.09
CA VAL A 392 16.45 4.17 -8.85
C VAL A 392 16.64 3.45 -10.19
N ASP A 393 16.71 2.11 -10.18
CA ASP A 393 16.80 1.29 -11.40
C ASP A 393 15.61 1.52 -12.36
N ARG A 394 14.39 1.61 -11.82
CA ARG A 394 13.20 1.96 -12.62
C ARG A 394 13.32 3.34 -13.25
N GLY A 395 13.90 4.30 -12.53
CA GLY A 395 14.22 5.64 -13.03
C GLY A 395 15.23 5.61 -14.17
N THR A 396 16.34 4.88 -14.03
CA THR A 396 17.38 4.79 -15.08
C THR A 396 16.87 4.06 -16.34
N ARG A 397 16.04 3.02 -16.17
CA ARG A 397 15.38 2.36 -17.30
C ARG A 397 14.46 3.31 -18.06
N TRP A 398 13.73 4.18 -17.36
CA TRP A 398 12.91 5.21 -17.98
C TRP A 398 13.76 6.24 -18.75
N THR A 399 14.84 6.75 -18.16
CA THR A 399 15.71 7.73 -18.83
C THR A 399 16.35 7.15 -20.10
N ASN A 400 16.74 5.88 -20.07
CA ASN A 400 17.28 5.20 -21.25
C ASN A 400 16.26 5.12 -22.40
N LEU A 401 14.99 4.84 -22.10
CA LEU A 401 13.92 4.81 -23.11
C LEU A 401 13.57 6.22 -23.61
N ALA A 402 13.62 7.23 -22.75
CA ALA A 402 13.45 8.63 -23.16
C ALA A 402 14.57 9.08 -24.13
N ASN A 403 15.82 8.69 -23.87
CA ASN A 403 16.94 8.96 -24.77
C ASN A 403 16.77 8.26 -26.12
N ARG A 404 16.31 6.99 -26.12
CA ARG A 404 15.98 6.28 -27.37
C ARG A 404 14.88 6.99 -28.17
N TRP A 405 13.83 7.45 -27.50
CA TRP A 405 12.79 8.26 -28.14
C TRP A 405 13.36 9.54 -28.74
N SER A 406 14.19 10.29 -28.02
CA SER A 406 14.82 11.51 -28.55
C SER A 406 15.63 11.24 -29.83
N LYS A 407 16.39 10.13 -29.86
CA LYS A 407 17.10 9.70 -31.06
C LYS A 407 16.17 9.27 -32.20
N LEU A 408 15.03 8.65 -31.89
CA LEU A 408 14.05 8.27 -32.89
C LEU A 408 13.33 9.52 -33.45
N GLN A 409 12.97 10.47 -32.59
CA GLN A 409 12.34 11.73 -32.95
C GLN A 409 13.23 12.55 -33.90
N SER A 410 14.53 12.65 -33.63
CA SER A 410 15.45 13.34 -34.54
C SER A 410 15.53 12.69 -35.93
N ARG A 411 15.40 11.36 -36.02
CA ARG A 411 15.29 10.64 -37.31
C ARG A 411 13.97 10.91 -38.02
N PHE A 412 12.85 10.98 -37.30
CA PHE A 412 11.58 11.41 -37.88
C PHE A 412 11.67 12.83 -38.47
N GLU A 413 12.28 13.76 -37.74
CA GLU A 413 12.47 15.13 -38.21
C GLU A 413 13.40 15.20 -39.43
N LEU A 414 14.46 14.38 -39.46
CA LEU A 414 15.35 14.28 -40.62
C LEU A 414 14.61 13.74 -41.85
N ARG A 415 13.82 12.68 -41.69
CA ARG A 415 12.98 12.12 -42.76
C ARG A 415 11.95 13.12 -43.26
N THR A 416 11.33 13.90 -42.36
CA THR A 416 10.41 14.97 -42.73
C THR A 416 11.09 16.00 -43.64
N ARG A 417 12.30 16.42 -43.29
CA ARG A 417 13.11 17.35 -44.10
C ARG A 417 13.47 16.75 -45.46
N CYS A 418 13.91 15.49 -45.50
CA CYS A 418 14.27 14.82 -46.75
C CYS A 418 13.07 14.69 -47.69
N LEU A 419 11.93 14.20 -47.20
CA LEU A 419 10.71 14.08 -48.00
C LEU A 419 10.23 15.44 -48.52
N LYS A 420 10.41 16.52 -47.73
CA LYS A 420 10.06 17.87 -48.16
C LYS A 420 10.99 18.37 -49.27
N ALA A 421 12.29 18.18 -49.12
CA ALA A 421 13.27 18.56 -50.14
C ALA A 421 13.05 17.83 -51.47
N VAL A 422 12.74 16.53 -51.43
CA VAL A 422 12.40 15.74 -52.63
C VAL A 422 11.08 16.19 -53.25
N GLU A 423 10.08 16.52 -52.44
CA GLU A 423 8.80 17.08 -52.90
C GLU A 423 9.03 18.42 -53.64
N ASP A 424 9.79 19.33 -53.04
CA ASP A 424 10.10 20.66 -53.61
C ASP A 424 10.90 20.54 -54.90
N TRP A 425 11.84 19.60 -54.97
CA TRP A 425 12.58 19.30 -56.20
C TRP A 425 11.67 18.75 -57.31
N LEU A 426 10.78 17.80 -57.00
CA LEU A 426 9.83 17.28 -57.98
C LEU A 426 8.85 18.34 -58.47
N TYR A 427 8.43 19.28 -57.61
CA TYR A 427 7.67 20.45 -58.04
C TYR A 427 8.47 21.31 -59.05
N CYS A 428 9.74 21.57 -58.77
CA CYS A 428 10.61 22.30 -59.69
C CYS A 428 10.78 21.55 -61.02
N LEU A 429 10.90 20.21 -61.00
CA LEU A 429 11.03 19.42 -62.22
C LEU A 429 9.76 19.42 -63.09
N VAL A 430 8.58 19.38 -62.46
CA VAL A 430 7.30 19.54 -63.18
C VAL A 430 7.22 20.92 -63.83
N ASP A 431 7.61 21.97 -63.10
CA ASP A 431 7.60 23.35 -63.61
C ASP A 431 8.51 23.53 -64.84
N VAL A 432 9.74 22.98 -64.82
CA VAL A 432 10.62 23.02 -66.01
C VAL A 432 10.10 22.17 -67.16
N HIS A 433 9.50 21.03 -66.88
CA HIS A 433 8.90 20.22 -67.93
C HIS A 433 7.82 21.01 -68.67
N ASP A 434 6.92 21.67 -67.94
CA ASP A 434 5.85 22.49 -68.53
C ASP A 434 6.40 23.73 -69.27
N LEU A 435 7.46 24.37 -68.74
CA LEU A 435 8.15 25.48 -69.41
C LEU A 435 8.84 25.04 -70.71
N ILE A 436 9.52 23.89 -70.72
CA ILE A 436 10.17 23.34 -71.91
C ILE A 436 9.14 22.94 -72.97
N ASP A 437 8.02 22.33 -72.57
CA ASP A 437 6.92 22.02 -73.49
C ASP A 437 6.31 23.29 -74.12
N SER A 438 6.11 24.35 -73.32
CA SER A 438 5.66 25.66 -73.81
C SER A 438 6.65 26.27 -74.82
N LEU A 439 7.96 26.21 -74.52
CA LEU A 439 9.03 26.66 -75.41
C LEU A 439 9.06 25.88 -76.72
N CYS A 440 8.96 24.54 -76.65
CA CYS A 440 8.88 23.68 -77.83
C CYS A 440 7.69 24.02 -78.72
N PHE A 441 6.53 24.28 -78.12
CA PHE A 441 5.33 24.71 -78.84
C PHE A 441 5.54 26.06 -79.53
N ARG A 442 6.11 27.05 -78.83
CA ARG A 442 6.39 28.38 -79.39
C ARG A 442 7.45 28.35 -80.51
N LEU A 443 8.47 27.51 -80.39
CA LEU A 443 9.46 27.29 -81.44
C LEU A 443 8.85 26.60 -82.66
N ALA A 444 7.87 25.70 -82.46
CA ALA A 444 7.11 25.13 -83.56
C ALA A 444 6.22 26.18 -84.26
N GLU A 445 5.56 27.05 -83.49
CA GLU A 445 4.78 28.18 -84.01
C GLU A 445 5.65 29.10 -84.89
N LEU A 446 6.87 29.44 -84.42
CA LEU A 446 7.82 30.26 -85.18
C LEU A 446 8.22 29.60 -86.52
N ASN A 447 8.41 28.28 -86.54
CA ASN A 447 8.73 27.54 -87.77
C ASN A 447 7.57 27.47 -88.77
N THR A 448 6.33 27.77 -88.35
CA THR A 448 5.15 27.78 -89.22
C THR A 448 4.81 29.17 -89.79
N CYS A 449 5.47 30.22 -89.34
CA CYS A 449 5.26 31.56 -89.87
C CYS A 449 5.80 31.69 -91.31
N ASP A 450 4.96 32.15 -92.23
CA ASP A 450 5.35 32.39 -93.63
C ASP A 450 6.31 33.59 -93.74
N THR A 451 7.09 33.63 -94.83
CA THR A 451 8.14 34.64 -95.04
C THR A 451 7.61 36.08 -95.14
N GLU A 452 6.31 36.30 -95.26
CA GLU A 452 5.71 37.64 -95.38
C GLU A 452 5.16 38.20 -94.05
N GLN A 453 5.12 37.39 -92.99
CA GLN A 453 4.44 37.73 -91.71
C GLN A 453 5.40 38.30 -90.65
N THR A 454 6.10 39.41 -90.94
CA THR A 454 7.14 40.01 -90.05
C THR A 454 6.63 40.40 -88.66
N VAL A 455 5.39 40.89 -88.55
CA VAL A 455 4.76 41.27 -87.26
C VAL A 455 4.43 40.04 -86.40
N GLN A 456 4.02 38.93 -87.02
CA GLN A 456 3.70 37.69 -86.31
C GLN A 456 4.98 37.01 -85.79
N ILE A 457 6.08 37.11 -86.55
CA ILE A 457 7.42 36.69 -86.11
C ILE A 457 7.86 37.52 -84.89
N GLU A 458 7.65 38.84 -84.88
CA GLU A 458 8.03 39.69 -83.74
C GLU A 458 7.25 39.35 -82.46
N VAL A 459 5.92 39.14 -82.57
CA VAL A 459 5.08 38.73 -81.43
C VAL A 459 5.50 37.37 -80.87
N THR A 460 5.78 36.40 -81.74
CA THR A 460 6.23 35.06 -81.31
C THR A 460 7.63 35.10 -80.69
N LEU A 461 8.57 35.88 -81.22
CA LEU A 461 9.89 36.11 -80.61
C LEU A 461 9.79 36.73 -79.22
N LYS A 462 8.91 37.74 -79.03
CA LYS A 462 8.66 38.33 -77.71
C LYS A 462 8.11 37.31 -76.72
N ARG A 463 7.16 36.49 -77.15
CA ARG A 463 6.63 35.40 -76.32
C ARG A 463 7.72 34.38 -75.98
N ILE A 464 8.61 34.00 -76.90
CA ILE A 464 9.73 33.09 -76.59
C ILE A 464 10.68 33.72 -75.56
N LYS A 465 10.94 35.03 -75.65
CA LYS A 465 11.71 35.77 -74.64
C LYS A 465 11.09 35.65 -73.25
N ASP A 466 9.78 35.83 -73.14
CA ASP A 466 9.09 35.73 -71.85
C ASP A 466 9.26 34.33 -71.22
N GLU A 467 9.16 33.24 -72.00
CA GLU A 467 9.43 31.88 -71.46
C GLU A 467 10.89 31.68 -71.05
N LEU A 468 11.84 32.27 -71.78
CA LEU A 468 13.26 32.22 -71.44
C LEU A 468 13.53 32.93 -70.10
N ASP A 469 12.92 34.11 -69.90
CA ASP A 469 12.98 34.81 -68.61
C ASP A 469 12.33 33.98 -67.49
N HIS A 470 11.29 33.19 -67.78
CA HIS A 470 10.69 32.24 -66.84
C HIS A 470 11.63 31.06 -66.50
N LEU A 471 12.38 30.52 -67.47
CA LEU A 471 13.41 29.51 -67.21
C LEU A 471 14.53 30.03 -66.30
N ASP A 472 14.95 31.28 -66.45
CA ASP A 472 15.96 31.87 -65.56
C ASP A 472 15.41 32.07 -64.14
N ARG A 473 14.15 32.51 -64.01
CA ARG A 473 13.46 32.56 -62.70
C ARG A 473 13.35 31.20 -62.05
N TRP A 474 13.08 30.14 -62.82
CA TRP A 474 13.09 28.77 -62.31
C TRP A 474 14.47 28.38 -61.77
N ALA A 475 15.55 28.67 -62.50
CA ALA A 475 16.91 28.36 -62.05
C ALA A 475 17.22 29.04 -60.70
N ASN A 476 16.79 30.29 -60.53
CA ASN A 476 16.91 31.02 -59.27
C ASN A 476 16.02 30.42 -58.17
N LEU A 477 14.81 29.95 -58.51
CA LEU A 477 13.92 29.26 -57.56
C LEU A 477 14.57 27.99 -57.02
N VAL A 478 15.16 27.14 -57.87
CA VAL A 478 15.85 25.91 -57.45
C VAL A 478 17.05 26.22 -56.55
N GLU A 479 17.82 27.28 -56.84
CA GLU A 479 18.91 27.70 -55.97
C GLU A 479 18.42 28.08 -54.56
N VAL A 480 17.27 28.75 -54.48
CA VAL A 480 16.69 29.12 -53.20
C VAL A 480 16.11 27.90 -52.47
N THR A 481 15.31 27.08 -53.15
CA THR A 481 14.56 25.98 -52.52
C THR A 481 15.41 24.76 -52.23
N CYS A 482 16.25 24.34 -53.19
CA CYS A 482 16.96 23.07 -53.12
C CYS A 482 18.42 23.21 -52.66
N LEU A 483 19.06 24.36 -52.93
CA LEU A 483 20.50 24.55 -52.70
C LEU A 483 20.82 25.39 -51.46
N THR A 484 20.03 26.41 -51.11
CA THR A 484 20.29 27.29 -49.95
C THR A 484 19.42 26.97 -48.72
N ASN A 485 18.12 26.70 -48.89
CA ASN A 485 17.20 26.41 -47.76
C ASN A 485 17.37 25.02 -47.14
N ASN A 486 18.09 24.10 -47.80
CA ASN A 486 18.21 22.72 -47.36
C ASN A 486 19.32 22.44 -46.32
N GLY A 487 19.92 23.49 -45.73
CA GLY A 487 20.68 23.35 -44.48
C GLY A 487 21.95 22.50 -44.55
N ALA A 488 22.68 22.54 -45.67
CA ALA A 488 23.97 21.85 -45.79
C ALA A 488 25.05 22.35 -44.81
N GLN A 489 24.84 23.49 -44.15
CA GLN A 489 25.84 24.10 -43.26
C GLN A 489 25.86 23.56 -41.82
N ASN A 490 24.91 22.73 -41.40
CA ASN A 490 24.81 22.24 -40.00
C ASN A 490 24.99 20.70 -39.83
N LEU A 491 25.67 20.02 -40.76
CA LEU A 491 25.82 18.55 -40.76
C LEU A 491 27.18 18.06 -40.18
N THR A 492 27.90 18.88 -39.41
CA THR A 492 29.27 18.56 -38.94
C THR A 492 29.37 17.74 -37.64
N GLU A 493 28.27 17.47 -36.95
CA GLU A 493 28.26 16.58 -35.77
C GLU A 493 27.25 15.46 -35.96
N ILE A 494 27.65 14.40 -36.66
CA ILE A 494 26.73 13.35 -37.06
C ILE A 494 27.27 11.95 -36.72
N SER A 495 26.44 11.22 -35.97
CA SER A 495 26.65 9.82 -35.61
C SER A 495 26.41 8.89 -36.80
N SER A 496 27.07 7.73 -36.83
CA SER A 496 27.11 6.78 -37.97
C SER A 496 25.76 6.25 -38.50
N THR A 497 24.63 6.60 -37.87
CA THR A 497 23.26 6.20 -38.26
C THR A 497 22.50 7.23 -39.11
N GLU A 498 22.99 8.46 -39.22
CA GLU A 498 22.39 9.54 -40.03
C GLU A 498 22.94 9.59 -41.47
N ALA A 499 23.79 8.64 -41.83
CA ALA A 499 24.51 8.63 -43.10
C ALA A 499 23.60 8.51 -44.34
N THR A 500 22.49 7.75 -44.28
CA THR A 500 21.67 7.46 -45.46
C THR A 500 20.76 8.62 -45.90
N GLU A 501 20.18 9.37 -44.96
CA GLU A 501 19.36 10.54 -45.30
C GLU A 501 20.23 11.78 -45.59
N CYS A 502 21.41 11.86 -44.96
CA CYS A 502 22.43 12.83 -45.35
C CYS A 502 22.91 12.60 -46.81
N LEU A 503 22.97 11.34 -47.26
CA LEU A 503 23.27 10.98 -48.65
C LEU A 503 22.16 11.44 -49.63
N VAL A 504 20.88 11.24 -49.30
CA VAL A 504 19.77 11.73 -50.15
C VAL A 504 19.85 13.24 -50.35
N MET A 505 20.12 13.99 -49.27
CA MET A 505 20.26 15.45 -49.35
C MET A 505 21.50 15.89 -50.12
N SER A 506 22.64 15.20 -49.97
CA SER A 506 23.85 15.51 -50.75
C SER A 506 23.69 15.20 -52.24
N ASP A 507 23.05 14.06 -52.54
CA ASP A 507 22.79 13.63 -53.91
C ASP A 507 21.81 14.59 -54.58
N LEU A 508 20.75 15.00 -53.86
CA LEU A 508 19.80 16.01 -54.32
C LEU A 508 20.49 17.34 -54.63
N HIS A 509 21.36 17.81 -53.73
CA HIS A 509 22.09 19.06 -53.92
C HIS A 509 22.99 19.01 -55.17
N THR A 510 23.70 17.89 -55.35
CA THR A 510 24.60 17.69 -56.49
C THR A 510 23.81 17.72 -57.80
N ILE A 511 22.73 16.95 -57.88
CA ILE A 511 21.89 16.85 -59.08
C ILE A 511 21.19 18.17 -59.38
N ALA A 512 20.57 18.81 -58.38
CA ALA A 512 19.91 20.09 -58.57
C ALA A 512 20.90 21.17 -59.07
N SER A 513 22.13 21.17 -58.57
CA SER A 513 23.19 22.08 -59.04
C SER A 513 23.58 21.82 -60.50
N GLU A 514 23.73 20.56 -60.90
CA GLU A 514 24.01 20.19 -62.30
C GLU A 514 22.86 20.61 -63.23
N CYS A 515 21.61 20.35 -62.85
CA CYS A 515 20.43 20.74 -63.62
C CYS A 515 20.32 22.26 -63.79
N VAL A 516 20.56 23.05 -62.73
CA VAL A 516 20.54 24.52 -62.81
C VAL A 516 21.61 25.03 -63.77
N LYS A 517 22.84 24.50 -63.69
CA LYS A 517 23.92 24.87 -64.64
C LYS A 517 23.50 24.58 -66.07
N TYR A 518 22.85 23.43 -66.29
CA TYR A 518 22.39 23.01 -67.60
C TYR A 518 21.29 23.91 -68.17
N VAL A 519 20.24 24.19 -67.39
CA VAL A 519 19.13 25.06 -67.81
C VAL A 519 19.63 26.48 -68.09
N ARG A 520 20.56 27.01 -67.29
CA ARG A 520 21.20 28.30 -67.58
C ARG A 520 22.00 28.29 -68.88
N ALA A 521 22.69 27.20 -69.19
CA ALA A 521 23.39 27.08 -70.48
C ALA A 521 22.40 27.15 -71.66
N ILE A 522 21.29 26.40 -71.60
CA ILE A 522 20.21 26.48 -72.62
C ILE A 522 19.68 27.92 -72.73
N HIS A 523 19.35 28.54 -71.60
CA HIS A 523 18.85 29.91 -71.56
C HIS A 523 19.81 30.88 -72.26
N THR A 524 21.12 30.81 -71.97
CA THR A 524 22.12 31.68 -72.60
C THR A 524 22.26 31.46 -74.11
N GLU A 525 22.18 30.22 -74.57
CA GLU A 525 22.30 29.88 -76.00
C GLU A 525 21.06 30.33 -76.77
N MET A 526 19.87 30.03 -76.24
CA MET A 526 18.60 30.42 -76.85
C MET A 526 18.42 31.93 -76.88
N SER A 527 18.75 32.63 -75.80
CA SER A 527 18.69 34.09 -75.76
C SER A 527 19.60 34.73 -76.80
N ARG A 528 20.78 34.15 -77.07
CA ARG A 528 21.66 34.61 -78.16
C ARG A 528 21.03 34.39 -79.53
N ASN A 529 20.45 33.21 -79.78
CA ASN A 529 19.78 32.90 -81.04
C ASN A 529 18.54 33.77 -81.26
N LEU A 530 17.80 34.10 -80.20
CA LEU A 530 16.64 34.97 -80.25
C LEU A 530 17.02 36.40 -80.65
N ILE A 531 18.12 36.94 -80.12
CA ILE A 531 18.65 38.25 -80.51
C ILE A 531 19.02 38.26 -82.00
N ASN A 532 19.72 37.22 -82.46
CA ASN A 532 20.12 37.10 -83.87
C ASN A 532 18.90 37.04 -84.81
N LEU A 533 17.87 36.26 -84.43
CA LEU A 533 16.61 36.16 -85.19
C LEU A 533 15.81 37.45 -85.18
N GLY A 534 15.81 38.18 -84.05
CA GLY A 534 15.23 39.52 -83.95
C GLY A 534 15.90 40.50 -84.90
N CYS A 535 17.24 40.59 -84.87
CA CYS A 535 18.00 41.44 -85.79
C CYS A 535 17.76 41.09 -87.26
N TRP A 536 17.66 39.80 -87.58
CA TRP A 536 17.31 39.34 -88.93
C TRP A 536 15.90 39.76 -89.33
N ASN A 537 14.91 39.63 -88.44
CA ASN A 537 13.53 40.06 -88.71
C ASN A 537 13.42 41.58 -88.87
N ASP A 538 14.18 42.36 -88.10
CA ASP A 538 14.23 43.82 -88.20
C ASP A 538 14.82 44.26 -89.56
N GLN A 539 15.94 43.66 -89.97
CA GLN A 539 16.55 43.90 -91.29
C GLN A 539 15.58 43.54 -92.42
N LYS A 540 14.86 42.44 -92.26
CA LYS A 540 13.84 42.01 -93.21
C LYS A 540 12.65 42.96 -93.25
N HIS A 541 12.13 43.39 -92.11
CA HIS A 541 11.06 44.38 -92.02
C HIS A 541 11.46 45.70 -92.68
N GLN A 542 12.70 46.15 -92.49
CA GLN A 542 13.25 47.32 -93.18
C GLN A 542 13.30 47.11 -94.70
N ALA A 543 13.74 45.95 -95.18
CA ALA A 543 13.78 45.63 -96.60
C ALA A 543 12.39 45.59 -97.25
N TYR A 544 11.38 45.04 -96.57
CA TYR A 544 9.98 45.08 -97.04
C TYR A 544 9.38 46.48 -96.98
N GLY A 545 9.75 47.29 -95.97
CA GLY A 545 9.38 48.72 -95.93
C GLY A 545 9.88 49.47 -97.15
N VAL A 546 11.17 49.29 -97.50
CA VAL A 546 11.76 49.87 -98.71
C VAL A 546 11.11 49.32 -99.99
N LEU A 547 10.78 48.02 -100.04
CA LEU A 547 10.08 47.43 -101.19
C LEU A 547 8.67 48.01 -101.37
N ASN A 548 7.94 48.23 -100.27
CA ASN A 548 6.63 48.88 -100.29
C ASN A 548 6.75 50.34 -100.73
N GLU A 549 7.74 51.10 -100.24
CA GLU A 549 8.02 52.46 -100.70
C GLU A 549 8.33 52.49 -102.21
N ILE A 550 9.13 51.54 -102.71
CA ILE A 550 9.43 51.41 -104.15
C ILE A 550 8.17 51.06 -104.95
N ASN A 551 7.30 50.17 -104.45
CA ASN A 551 6.05 49.81 -105.10
C ASN A 551 5.05 50.98 -105.12
N GLU A 552 4.93 51.74 -104.02
CA GLU A 552 4.10 52.95 -103.96
C GLU A 552 4.58 54.01 -104.96
N GLU A 553 5.90 54.23 -105.07
CA GLU A 553 6.49 55.13 -106.07
C GLU A 553 6.30 54.61 -107.52
N MET A 554 6.34 53.30 -107.75
CA MET A 554 6.06 52.70 -109.07
C MET A 554 4.57 52.78 -109.47
N GLU A 555 3.64 52.69 -108.51
CA GLU A 555 2.22 52.94 -108.76
C GLU A 555 1.95 54.40 -109.14
N TRP A 556 2.66 55.36 -108.53
CA TRP A 556 2.62 56.78 -108.94
C TRP A 556 3.10 57.00 -110.39
N VAL A 557 4.09 56.24 -110.85
CA VAL A 557 4.57 56.29 -112.25
C VAL A 557 3.53 55.73 -113.24
N GLN A 558 2.70 54.76 -112.84
CA GLN A 558 1.64 54.19 -113.70
C GLN A 558 0.36 55.05 -113.78
N VAL A 559 0.11 55.94 -112.82
CA VAL A 559 -1.16 56.69 -112.68
C VAL A 559 -1.10 58.12 -113.24
N SER A 560 0.01 58.57 -113.84
CA SER A 560 0.09 59.87 -114.53
C SER A 560 -0.59 59.84 -115.92
N PRO A 561 -1.68 60.62 -116.19
CA PRO A 561 -2.32 60.66 -117.50
C PRO A 561 -1.80 61.79 -118.41
N THR A 562 -1.59 61.43 -119.69
CA THR A 562 -1.58 62.26 -120.91
C THR A 562 -0.41 63.22 -121.18
N PHE A 563 0.33 62.93 -122.26
CA PHE A 563 0.66 63.93 -123.29
C PHE A 563 0.66 63.25 -124.67
N SER A 564 -0.39 63.50 -125.46
CA SER A 564 -0.42 63.27 -126.89
C SER A 564 -0.11 64.59 -127.61
N PHE A 565 0.81 64.56 -128.57
CA PHE A 565 0.97 65.63 -129.56
C PHE A 565 0.96 65.05 -130.97
N CYS A 566 0.12 65.65 -131.80
CA CYS A 566 -0.20 65.35 -133.19
C CYS A 566 1.01 65.40 -134.15
N GLY A 567 0.93 64.64 -135.25
CA GLY A 567 1.77 64.84 -136.43
C GLY A 567 1.62 63.76 -137.50
N SER A 568 0.61 63.91 -138.35
CA SER A 568 0.27 63.10 -139.52
C SER A 568 1.36 63.24 -140.64
N ARG A 569 1.50 62.44 -141.71
CA ARG A 569 0.56 61.76 -142.64
C ARG A 569 1.40 61.14 -143.81
N ILE A 570 0.73 60.54 -144.82
CA ILE A 570 1.15 60.40 -146.27
C ILE A 570 1.86 59.02 -146.55
N VAL A 571 1.38 58.02 -147.34
CA VAL A 571 0.47 57.89 -148.53
C VAL A 571 0.05 56.41 -148.73
N PRO A 572 -1.03 56.10 -149.49
CA PRO A 572 -1.61 54.77 -149.66
C PRO A 572 -1.10 53.97 -150.88
N ALA A 573 -1.27 52.65 -150.79
CA ALA A 573 -1.34 51.59 -151.81
C ALA A 573 -0.44 51.67 -153.05
N GLY A 574 0.52 50.74 -153.10
CA GLY A 574 1.32 50.30 -154.25
C GLY A 574 2.16 49.11 -153.85
#